data_AF-A0A942MQ20-F1
#
_entry.id   AF-A0A942MQ20-F1
#
_cell.length_a   1.000
_cell.length_b   1.000
_cell.length_c   1.000
_cell.angle_alpha   90.00
_cell.angle_beta   90.00
_cell.angle_gamma   90.00
#
_symmetry.space_group_name_H-M   'P 1'
#
loop_
_entity.id
_entity.type
_entity.pdbx_description
1 polymer ?
#
loop_
_entity_poly.entity_id
_entity_poly.type
_entity_poly.pdbx_seq_one_letter_code
_entity_poly.pdbx_strand_id
1 'polypeptide(L)'
;PQLQPLNQAEILSVLEQVQVFHGKAYDWQPQIDVREVLKASENRGYLLRTRIRAAVELLDQLYQYRQAGEIRINELGEPQYQEDELPSLDECINEM
;
A
#
# COMPACT_ATOMS: atom_id res chain seq x y z
N PRO A 1 -7.05 -23.54 14.22
CA PRO A 1 -6.26 -23.47 12.97
C PRO A 1 -5.32 -22.26 13.00
N GLN A 2 -4.01 -22.46 12.95
CA GLN A 2 -3.05 -21.36 12.73
C GLN A 2 -3.06 -21.01 11.24
N LEU A 3 -3.25 -19.73 10.92
CA LEU A 3 -3.15 -19.23 9.55
C LEU A 3 -1.71 -19.40 9.08
N GLN A 4 -1.52 -19.98 7.89
CA GLN A 4 -0.18 -20.10 7.31
C GLN A 4 0.33 -18.71 6.91
N PRO A 5 1.59 -18.38 7.21
CA PRO A 5 2.19 -17.13 6.75
C PRO A 5 2.30 -17.13 5.23
N LEU A 6 2.02 -15.98 4.61
CA LEU A 6 2.21 -15.81 3.17
C LEU A 6 3.69 -15.90 2.82
N ASN A 7 3.98 -16.57 1.71
CA ASN A 7 5.32 -16.59 1.12
C ASN A 7 5.59 -15.30 0.34
N GLN A 8 6.85 -15.12 -0.07
CA GLN A 8 7.29 -13.90 -0.76
C GLN A 8 6.56 -13.66 -2.09
N ALA A 9 6.24 -14.71 -2.85
CA ALA A 9 5.53 -14.57 -4.12
C ALA A 9 4.08 -14.12 -3.91
N GLU A 10 3.42 -14.63 -2.88
CA GLU A 10 2.07 -14.20 -2.51
C GLU A 10 2.05 -12.73 -2.05
N ILE A 11 3.05 -12.31 -1.26
CA ILE A 11 3.20 -10.91 -0.86
C ILE A 11 3.44 -10.03 -2.09
N LEU A 12 4.32 -10.44 -3.01
CA LEU A 12 4.62 -9.68 -4.22
C LEU A 12 3.36 -9.47 -5.07
N SER A 13 2.58 -10.55 -5.28
CA SER A 13 1.33 -10.49 -6.04
C SER A 13 0.31 -9.52 -5.42
N VAL A 14 0.21 -9.48 -4.08
CA VAL A 14 -0.64 -8.49 -3.39
C VAL A 14 -0.14 -7.07 -3.65
N LEU A 15 1.16 -6.83 -3.55
CA LEU A 15 1.74 -5.49 -3.78
C LEU A 15 1.60 -5.03 -5.23
N GLU A 16 1.71 -5.94 -6.20
CA GLU A 16 1.43 -5.66 -7.62
C GLU A 16 -0.01 -5.22 -7.80
N GLN A 17 -0.95 -5.91 -7.15
CA GLN A 17 -2.35 -5.56 -7.23
C GLN A 17 -2.66 -4.21 -6.59
N VAL A 18 -2.01 -3.87 -5.47
CA VAL A 18 -2.08 -2.54 -4.85
C VAL A 18 -1.57 -1.46 -5.80
N GLN A 19 -0.41 -1.67 -6.44
CA GLN A 19 0.15 -0.72 -7.42
C GLN A 19 -0.81 -0.50 -8.60
N VAL A 20 -1.41 -1.57 -9.14
CA VAL A 20 -2.38 -1.49 -10.23
C VAL A 20 -3.62 -0.70 -9.83
N PHE A 21 -4.18 -0.96 -8.65
CA PHE A 21 -5.39 -0.24 -8.21
C PHE A 21 -5.10 1.22 -7.90
N HIS A 22 -3.97 1.51 -7.27
CA HIS A 22 -3.55 2.89 -6.99
C HIS A 22 -3.39 3.69 -8.28
N GLY A 23 -2.69 3.12 -9.27
CA GLY A 23 -2.55 3.76 -10.58
C GLY A 23 -3.89 4.02 -11.28
N LYS A 24 -4.83 3.06 -11.22
CA LYS A 24 -6.19 3.25 -11.76
C LYS A 24 -6.97 4.34 -11.03
N ALA A 25 -6.88 4.41 -9.70
CA ALA A 25 -7.62 5.37 -8.89
C ALA A 25 -7.23 6.83 -9.18
N TYR A 26 -5.97 7.07 -9.58
CA TYR A 26 -5.43 8.41 -9.81
C TYR A 26 -5.10 8.71 -11.29
N ASP A 27 -5.53 7.85 -12.23
CA ASP A 27 -5.13 7.90 -13.65
C ASP A 27 -3.61 8.12 -13.83
N TRP A 28 -2.85 7.37 -13.05
CA TRP A 28 -1.40 7.51 -12.91
C TRP A 28 -0.71 6.18 -13.17
N GLN A 29 0.43 6.20 -13.87
CA GLN A 29 1.26 5.02 -14.06
C GLN A 29 2.49 5.08 -13.15
N PRO A 30 2.55 4.29 -12.05
CA PRO A 30 3.67 4.32 -11.14
C PRO A 30 4.92 3.76 -11.82
N GLN A 31 5.96 4.57 -11.95
CA GLN A 31 7.25 4.18 -12.53
C GLN A 31 8.19 3.62 -11.46
N ILE A 32 7.73 2.64 -10.70
CA ILE A 32 8.49 1.96 -9.65
C ILE A 32 8.34 0.45 -9.79
N ASP A 33 9.42 -0.31 -9.61
CA ASP A 33 9.37 -1.76 -9.55
C ASP A 33 8.72 -2.18 -8.22
N VAL A 34 7.74 -3.08 -8.26
CA VAL A 34 7.08 -3.62 -7.07
C VAL A 34 8.06 -4.25 -6.07
N ARG A 35 9.24 -4.70 -6.52
CA ARG A 35 10.31 -5.19 -5.65
C ARG A 35 10.90 -4.07 -4.79
N GLU A 36 10.90 -2.83 -5.26
CA GLU A 36 11.28 -1.67 -4.44
C GLU A 36 10.20 -1.34 -3.41
N VAL A 37 8.92 -1.49 -3.78
CA VAL A 37 7.78 -1.41 -2.85
C VAL A 37 7.89 -2.48 -1.75
N LEU A 38 8.24 -3.72 -2.12
CA LEU A 38 8.48 -4.80 -1.18
C LEU A 38 9.60 -4.45 -0.21
N LYS A 39 10.78 -4.04 -0.71
CA LYS A 39 11.93 -3.63 0.12
C LYS A 39 11.59 -2.48 1.07
N ALA A 40 10.86 -1.48 0.59
CA ALA A 40 10.41 -0.35 1.41
C ALA A 40 9.49 -0.80 2.56
N SER A 41 8.70 -1.85 2.33
CA SER A 41 7.77 -2.41 3.31
C SER A 41 8.40 -3.39 4.32
N GLU A 42 9.55 -3.99 3.97
CA GLU A 42 10.22 -5.03 4.78
C GLU A 42 10.61 -4.54 6.18
N ASN A 43 11.02 -3.27 6.31
CA ASN A 43 11.45 -2.68 7.58
C ASN A 43 10.30 -2.40 8.55
N ARG A 44 9.03 -2.46 8.10
CA ARG A 44 7.87 -2.11 8.94
C ARG A 44 7.20 -3.31 9.62
N GLY A 45 7.55 -4.55 9.26
CA GLY A 45 7.06 -5.76 9.94
C GLY A 45 6.64 -6.89 8.98
N TYR A 46 6.36 -8.06 9.55
CA TYR A 46 6.08 -9.29 8.78
C TYR A 46 4.60 -9.53 8.44
N LEU A 47 3.68 -8.68 8.92
CA LEU A 47 2.25 -8.83 8.64
C LEU A 47 1.89 -8.26 7.27
N LEU A 48 0.98 -8.93 6.55
CA LEU A 48 0.47 -8.47 5.25
C LEU A 48 -0.10 -7.05 5.33
N ARG A 49 -0.93 -6.79 6.36
CA ARG A 49 -1.55 -5.47 6.60
C ARG A 49 -0.52 -4.33 6.60
N THR A 50 0.62 -4.56 7.23
CA THR A 50 1.67 -3.55 7.39
C THR A 50 2.36 -3.27 6.06
N ARG A 51 2.54 -4.32 5.24
CA ARG A 51 3.12 -4.18 3.91
C ARG A 51 2.20 -3.46 2.94
N ILE A 52 0.91 -3.78 2.96
CA ILE A 52 -0.10 -3.08 2.15
C ILE A 52 -0.11 -1.59 2.51
N ARG A 53 -0.15 -1.25 3.81
CA ARG A 53 -0.15 0.15 4.25
C ARG A 53 1.10 0.90 3.79
N ALA A 54 2.29 0.33 3.99
CA ALA A 54 3.54 0.93 3.55
C ALA A 54 3.60 1.13 2.02
N ALA A 55 3.04 0.19 1.25
CA ALA A 55 2.98 0.29 -0.20
C ALA A 55 2.06 1.44 -0.66
N VAL A 56 0.88 1.57 -0.04
CA VAL A 56 -0.03 2.69 -0.33
C VAL A 56 0.61 4.03 0.03
N GLU A 57 1.22 4.15 1.22
CA GLU A 57 1.94 5.35 1.66
C GLU A 57 3.03 5.76 0.65
N LEU A 58 3.83 4.79 0.18
CA LEU A 58 4.87 5.03 -0.81
C LEU A 58 4.31 5.52 -2.14
N LEU A 59 3.26 4.87 -2.65
CA LEU A 59 2.63 5.23 -3.91
C LEU A 59 1.98 6.62 -3.85
N ASP A 60 1.34 6.97 -2.73
CA ASP A 60 0.81 8.31 -2.48
C ASP A 60 1.91 9.37 -2.52
N GLN A 61 3.06 9.12 -1.85
CA GLN A 61 4.20 10.03 -1.88
C GLN A 61 4.75 10.22 -3.29
N LEU A 62 4.93 9.14 -4.05
CA LEU A 62 5.42 9.19 -5.42
C LEU A 62 4.47 9.98 -6.33
N TYR A 63 3.16 9.76 -6.19
CA TYR A 63 2.14 10.49 -6.93
C TYR A 63 2.15 12.00 -6.59
N GLN A 64 2.13 12.36 -5.30
CA GLN A 64 2.04 13.74 -4.84
C GLN A 64 3.29 14.56 -5.16
N TYR A 65 4.47 13.99 -4.95
CA TYR A 65 5.73 14.75 -4.97
C TYR A 65 6.54 14.58 -6.27
N ARG A 66 6.10 13.73 -7.21
CA ARG A 66 6.75 13.44 -8.51
C ARG A 66 8.26 13.15 -8.44
N GLN A 67 8.82 12.81 -7.28
CA GLN A 67 10.24 12.54 -7.09
C GLN A 67 10.45 11.29 -6.25
N ALA A 68 11.16 10.33 -6.84
CA ALA A 68 11.83 9.22 -6.15
C ALA A 68 13.11 9.68 -5.42
N GLY A 69 13.13 10.92 -4.92
CA GLY A 69 14.28 11.54 -4.25
C GLY A 69 14.12 11.42 -2.75
N GLU A 70 14.91 10.54 -2.13
CA GLU A 70 14.89 10.18 -0.71
C GLU A 70 13.48 10.06 -0.15
N ILE A 71 12.82 8.92 -0.44
CA ILE A 71 11.55 8.54 0.16
C ILE A 71 11.71 8.62 1.69
N ARG A 72 11.24 9.71 2.29
CA ARG A 72 11.14 9.84 3.76
C ARG A 72 9.92 9.04 4.18
N ILE A 73 10.12 7.73 4.28
CA ILE A 73 9.20 6.79 4.94
C ILE A 73 9.25 7.08 6.45
N ASN A 74 8.87 8.30 6.85
CA ASN A 74 8.89 8.70 8.26
C ASN A 74 7.68 8.05 8.96
N GLU A 75 7.99 7.24 9.97
CA GLU A 75 7.42 7.21 11.33
C GLU A 75 5.96 7.65 11.56
N LEU A 76 5.02 7.30 10.67
CA LEU A 76 3.61 7.23 11.07
C LEU A 76 3.48 6.03 12.02
N GLY A 77 3.43 6.35 13.32
CA GLY A 77 3.04 5.40 14.37
C GLY A 77 1.71 4.73 14.03
N GLU A 78 1.37 3.64 14.74
CA GLU A 78 0.13 2.90 14.51
C GLU A 78 -1.07 3.88 14.41
N PRO A 79 -1.73 4.00 13.24
CA PRO A 79 -2.93 4.81 13.13
C PRO A 79 -4.00 4.22 14.04
N GLN A 80 -4.50 5.02 14.97
CA GLN A 80 -5.77 4.75 15.63
C GLN A 80 -6.87 5.01 14.60
N TYR A 81 -7.29 3.96 13.90
CA TYR A 81 -8.47 4.03 13.05
C TYR A 81 -9.69 4.23 13.96
N GLN A 82 -10.34 5.39 13.88
CA GLN A 82 -11.70 5.53 14.38
C GLN A 82 -12.61 4.86 13.34
N GLU A 83 -13.11 3.66 13.65
CA GLU A 83 -13.96 2.88 12.75
C GLU A 83 -15.27 3.62 12.37
N ASP A 84 -15.62 4.66 13.12
CA ASP A 84 -16.89 5.40 12.99
C ASP A 84 -16.95 6.45 11.85
N GLU A 85 -15.83 6.76 11.18
CA GLU A 85 -15.77 7.78 10.11
C GLU A 85 -15.44 7.22 8.71
N LEU A 86 -15.30 5.90 8.57
CA LEU A 86 -15.04 5.31 7.26
C LEU A 86 -16.34 5.23 6.46
N PRO A 87 -16.41 5.79 5.23
CA PRO A 87 -17.57 5.60 4.37
C PRO A 87 -17.78 4.10 4.12
N SER A 88 -19.04 3.67 3.98
CA SER A 88 -19.31 2.25 3.80
C SER A 88 -18.68 1.76 2.49
N LEU A 89 -18.20 0.51 2.50
CA LEU A 89 -17.59 -0.07 1.30
C LEU A 89 -18.57 -0.08 0.12
N ASP A 90 -19.86 -0.25 0.39
CA ASP A 90 -20.93 -0.24 -0.60
C ASP A 90 -21.18 1.16 -1.19
N GLU A 91 -20.93 2.24 -0.44
CA GLU A 91 -20.97 3.62 -0.96
C GLU A 91 -19.74 3.90 -1.85
N CYS A 92 -18.58 3.33 -1.53
CA CYS A 92 -17.35 3.51 -2.32
C CYS A 92 -17.36 2.72 -3.64
N ILE A 93 -18.12 1.63 -3.73
CA ILE A 93 -18.14 0.73 -4.90
C ILE A 93 -19.17 1.17 -5.96
N ASN A 94 -20.11 2.05 -5.62
CA ASN A 94 -21.22 2.46 -6.49
C ASN A 94 -21.02 3.81 -7.18
N GLU A 95 -19.92 4.00 -7.91
CA GLU A 95 -19.84 5.00 -8.99
C GLU A 95 -18.94 4.47 -10.12
N MET A 96 -19.52 3.66 -11.02
CA MET A 96 -18.94 3.33 -12.33
C MET A 96 -19.99 3.44 -13.43
#